data_AF-A0A536WXD6-F1
#
_entry.id   AF-A0A536WXD6-F1
#
_cell.length_a   1.000
_cell.length_b   1.000
_cell.length_c   1.000
_cell.angle_alpha   90.00
_cell.angle_beta   90.00
_cell.angle_gamma   90.00
#
_symmetry.space_group_name_H-M   'P 1'
#
loop_
_entity.id
_entity.type
_entity.pdbx_description
1 polymer ?
#
loop_
_entity_poly.entity_id
_entity_poly.type
_entity_poly.pdbx_seq_one_letter_code
_entity_poly.pdbx_strand_id
1 'polypeptide(L)' 'MSRAGRLLPVKDSACAQCARAFRCGAEEAGCWCEDYPALEPVPGLGCLCRECLELALRERSAPDPRP' A
#
# COMPACT_ATOMS: atom_id res chain seq x y z
N MET A 1 -18.03 16.75 -13.31
CA MET A 1 -16.62 17.06 -13.62
C MET A 1 -15.78 16.45 -12.51
N SER A 2 -15.19 15.29 -12.79
CA SER A 2 -14.63 14.38 -11.79
C SER A 2 -13.38 14.98 -11.13
N ARG A 3 -13.32 14.81 -9.81
CA ARG A 3 -12.36 15.39 -8.86
C ARG A 3 -10.92 15.31 -9.39
N ALA A 4 -10.28 16.46 -9.49
CA ALA A 4 -8.83 16.58 -9.58
C ALA A 4 -8.20 15.62 -8.56
N GLY A 5 -7.36 14.71 -9.06
CA GLY A 5 -6.65 13.73 -8.24
C GLY A 5 -5.89 14.48 -7.15
N ARG A 6 -6.19 14.17 -5.89
CA ARG A 6 -5.35 14.58 -4.77
C ARG A 6 -4.03 13.86 -4.95
N LEU A 7 -3.04 14.54 -5.52
CA LEU A 7 -1.64 14.19 -5.32
C LEU A 7 -1.44 14.13 -3.80
N LEU A 8 -1.40 12.93 -3.25
CA LEU A 8 -1.21 12.74 -1.83
C LEU A 8 0.21 13.24 -1.51
N PRO A 9 0.36 14.18 -0.55
CA PRO A 9 1.68 14.70 -0.21
C PRO A 9 2.58 13.54 0.20
N VAL A 10 3.76 13.49 -0.41
CA VAL A 10 4.78 12.49 -0.12
C VAL A 10 5.21 12.68 1.33
N LYS A 11 5.12 11.63 2.14
CA LYS A 11 5.58 11.61 3.53
C LYS A 11 6.54 10.47 3.77
N ASP A 12 7.53 10.71 4.61
CA ASP A 12 8.34 9.65 5.18
C ASP A 12 7.48 8.84 6.16
N SER A 13 7.59 7.53 6.05
CA SER A 13 6.83 6.56 6.83
C SER A 13 7.73 5.37 7.18
N ALA A 14 7.42 4.67 8.25
CA ALA A 14 8.07 3.40 8.61
C ALA A 14 7.12 2.23 8.38
N CYS A 15 7.63 1.14 7.82
CA CYS A 15 6.84 -0.08 7.61
C CYS A 15 6.42 -0.67 8.96
N ALA A 16 5.12 -0.91 9.15
CA ALA A 16 4.61 -1.51 10.37
C ALA A 16 5.11 -2.97 10.60
N GLN A 17 5.57 -3.65 9.55
CA GLN A 17 6.01 -5.05 9.62
C GLN A 17 7.52 -5.21 9.78
N CYS A 18 8.33 -4.43 9.07
CA CYS A 18 9.80 -4.57 9.07
C CYS A 18 10.55 -3.32 9.56
N ALA A 19 9.83 -2.27 9.98
CA ALA A 19 10.37 -0.97 10.42
C ALA A 19 11.22 -0.21 9.38
N ARG A 20 11.37 -0.71 8.15
CA ARG A 20 12.10 -0.02 7.08
C ARG A 20 11.45 1.33 6.75
N ALA A 21 12.26 2.38 6.67
CA ALA A 21 11.83 3.69 6.20
C ALA A 21 11.48 3.63 4.70
N PHE A 22 10.36 4.24 4.32
CA PHE A 22 9.93 4.39 2.94
C PHE A 22 9.09 5.66 2.76
N ARG A 23 8.96 6.13 1.53
CA ARG A 23 8.11 7.28 1.19
C ARG A 23 6.74 6.81 0.72
N CYS A 24 5.68 7.40 1.27
CA CYS A 24 4.28 7.12 0.94
C CYS A 24 3.64 8.38 0.34
N GLY A 25 3.00 8.24 -0.82
CA GLY A 25 2.42 9.34 -1.59
C GLY A 25 2.79 9.24 -3.07
N ALA A 26 2.20 10.09 -3.89
CA ALA A 26 2.52 10.17 -5.31
C ALA A 26 3.60 11.24 -5.54
N GLU A 27 4.75 10.85 -6.10
CA GLU A 27 5.70 11.81 -6.69
C GLU A 27 5.23 12.18 -8.12
N GLU A 28 6.00 12.94 -8.90
CA GLU A 28 5.61 13.27 -10.30
C GLU A 28 5.34 12.02 -11.16
N ALA A 29 5.94 10.88 -10.82
CA ALA A 29 5.74 9.59 -11.49
C ALA A 29 4.57 8.75 -10.94
N GLY A 30 3.80 9.27 -9.97
CA GLY A 30 2.71 8.54 -9.30
C GLY A 30 3.16 7.77 -8.05
N CYS A 31 2.22 7.10 -7.38
CA CYS A 31 2.52 6.18 -6.29
C CYS A 31 2.65 4.75 -6.82
N TRP A 32 3.69 4.02 -6.45
CA TRP A 32 3.80 2.58 -6.74
C TRP A 32 2.60 1.76 -6.22
N CYS A 33 1.85 2.30 -5.25
CA CYS A 33 0.63 1.68 -4.74
C CYS A 33 -0.51 1.63 -5.78
N GLU A 34 -0.44 2.43 -6.84
CA GLU A 34 -1.40 2.44 -7.95
C GLU A 34 -1.28 1.21 -8.86
N ASP A 35 -0.15 0.49 -8.80
CA ASP A 35 0.06 -0.77 -9.52
C ASP A 35 -0.75 -1.94 -8.93
N TYR A 36 -1.39 -1.74 -7.77
CA TYR A 36 -2.15 -2.77 -7.06
C TYR A 36 -3.65 -2.46 -7.09
N PRO A 37 -4.52 -3.49 -6.94
CA PRO A 37 -5.95 -3.27 -6.79
C PRO A 37 -6.24 -2.29 -5.65
N ALA A 38 -7.32 -1.51 -5.76
CA ALA A 38 -7.74 -0.64 -4.68
C ALA A 38 -7.93 -1.47 -3.39
N LEU A 39 -7.09 -1.19 -2.39
CA LEU A 39 -7.14 -1.85 -1.09
C LEU A 39 -7.92 -0.96 -0.11
N GLU A 40 -8.93 -1.54 0.52
CA GLU A 40 -9.56 -0.92 1.67
C GLU A 40 -8.56 -0.88 2.84
N PRO A 41 -8.29 0.31 3.43
CA PRO A 41 -7.42 0.40 4.59
C PRO A 41 -8.04 -0.36 5.75
N VAL A 42 -7.28 -1.28 6.35
CA VAL A 42 -7.73 -2.04 7.52
C VAL A 42 -7.47 -1.21 8.79
N PRO A 43 -8.49 -0.96 9.62
CA PRO A 43 -8.31 -0.21 10.87
C PRO A 43 -7.25 -0.87 11.77
N GLY A 44 -6.35 -0.05 12.31
CA GLY A 44 -5.30 -0.51 13.22
C GLY A 44 -4.05 -1.08 12.54
N LEU A 45 -4.05 -1.27 11.21
CA LEU A 45 -2.84 -1.59 10.47
C LEU A 45 -2.12 -0.32 10.02
N GLY A 46 -0.83 -0.22 10.33
CA GLY A 46 0.04 0.83 9.80
C GLY A 46 0.40 0.59 8.33
N CYS A 47 1.04 1.57 7.71
CA CYS A 47 1.47 1.45 6.31
C CYS A 47 2.57 0.38 6.15
N LEU A 48 2.53 -0.36 5.04
CA LEU A 48 3.57 -1.32 4.66
C LEU A 48 4.44 -0.75 3.55
N CYS A 49 5.73 -1.12 3.55
CA CYS A 49 6.58 -0.90 2.37
C CYS A 49 6.12 -1.81 1.22
N ARG A 50 6.57 -1.51 -0.01
CA ARG A 50 6.22 -2.28 -1.22
C ARG A 50 6.43 -3.78 -1.04
N GLU A 51 7.60 -4.19 -0.54
CA GLU A 51 7.94 -5.60 -0.35
C GLU A 51 6.97 -6.28 0.62
N CYS A 52 6.73 -5.70 1.79
CA CYS A 52 5.80 -6.27 2.77
C CYS A 52 4.35 -6.29 2.24
N LEU A 53 3.93 -5.29 1.45
CA LEU A 53 2.62 -5.30 0.81
C LEU A 53 2.52 -6.43 -0.22
N GLU A 54 3.52 -6.62 -1.08
CA GLU A 54 3.55 -7.70 -2.06
C GLU A 54 3.48 -9.08 -1.40
N LEU A 55 4.19 -9.28 -0.28
CA LEU A 55 4.08 -10.51 0.51
C LEU A 55 2.66 -10.70 1.06
N ALA A 56 2.09 -9.68 1.71
CA ALA A 56 0.74 -9.76 2.28
C ALA A 56 -0.34 -10.04 1.21
N LEU A 57 -0.19 -9.46 0.02
CA LEU A 57 -1.09 -9.70 -1.10
C LEU A 57 -0.97 -11.13 -1.64
N ARG A 58 0.24 -11.70 -1.71
CA ARG A 58 0.42 -13.11 -2.08
C ARG A 58 -0.25 -14.06 -1.09
N GLU A 59 -0.12 -13.81 0.21
CA GLU A 59 -0.77 -14.59 1.26
C GLU A 59 -2.30 -14.51 1.16
N ARG A 60 -2.85 -13.33 0.88
CA ARG A 60 -4.30 -13.13 0.70
C ARG A 60 -4.84 -13.78 -0.58
N SER A 61 -4.02 -13.86 -1.63
CA SER A 61 -4.40 -14.42 -2.93
C SER A 61 -4.26 -15.94 -2.97
N ALA A 62 -3.67 -16.56 -1.94
CA ALA A 62 -3.69 -18.00 -1.80
C ALA A 62 -5.14 -18.49 -1.72
N PRO A 63 -5.56 -19.48 -2.54
CA PRO A 63 -6.90 -20.03 -2.45
C PRO A 63 -7.14 -20.53 -1.02
N ASP A 64 -8.27 -20.11 -0.44
CA ASP A 64 -8.77 -20.57 0.85
C ASP A 64 -8.77 -22.11 0.86
N PRO A 65 -7.89 -22.78 1.63
CA PRO A 65 -7.82 -24.23 1.68
C PRO A 65 -8.84 -24.74 2.68
N ARG A 66 -10.12 -24.35 2.56
CA ARG A 66 -11.18 -25.00 3.34
C ARG A 66 -11.72 -26.21 2.56
N PRO A 67 -11.80 -27.38 3.21
CA PRO A 67 -12.19 -28.65 2.59
C PRO A 67 -13.65 -28.68 2.15
#